data_AF-A0A4Z0MLP7-F1
#
_entry.id   AF-A0A4Z0MLP7-F1
#
_cell.length_a   1.000
_cell.length_b   1.000
_cell.length_c   1.000
_cell.angle_alpha   90.00
_cell.angle_beta   90.00
_cell.angle_gamma   90.00
#
_symmetry.space_group_name_H-M   'P 1'
#
loop_
_entity.id
_entity.type
_entity.pdbx_description
1 polymer ?
#
loop_
_entity_poly.entity_id
_entity_poly.type
_entity_poly.pdbx_seq_one_letter_code
_entity_poly.pdbx_strand_id
1 'polypeptide(L)'
;MMHPRLLTATFLFLPLFSFAQTPSPTPSPDPLPRLIQEREALIHQYEEANAQRNAFLANKPSKKDLQDVVDALKGIIRKDTEIVRAVQDATQRRTATIVAENQQAKQQVTVAQTDQSSTRQRFYDLENEIANLQLRDKQREKKLQDLQAAEAEATQARTSRELLAAGLALLSIGLLAYVLKLRSRLATPARRRK
;
A
#
# COMPACT_ATOMS: atom_id res chain seq x y z
N MET A 1 60.37 -18.28 10.07
CA MET A 1 59.20 -18.40 9.17
C MET A 1 58.25 -17.26 9.52
N MET A 2 58.31 -16.10 8.86
CA MET A 2 57.68 -15.81 7.55
C MET A 2 56.17 -16.06 7.62
N HIS A 3 55.23 -15.15 7.34
CA HIS A 3 55.21 -13.77 6.86
C HIS A 3 53.73 -13.28 7.02
N PRO A 4 53.35 -12.04 6.65
CA PRO A 4 52.24 -11.26 7.20
C PRO A 4 51.03 -11.12 6.24
N ARG A 5 50.15 -10.10 6.47
CA ARG A 5 49.14 -9.49 5.56
C ARG A 5 47.72 -10.08 5.70
N LEU A 6 46.58 -9.37 5.64
CA LEU A 6 46.10 -8.04 5.18
C LEU A 6 44.93 -7.67 6.13
N LEU A 7 44.71 -6.46 6.68
CA LEU A 7 44.37 -5.17 6.06
C LEU A 7 43.45 -5.27 4.83
N THR A 8 42.17 -5.54 5.05
CA THR A 8 41.11 -5.20 4.09
C THR A 8 40.18 -4.16 4.71
N ALA A 9 40.34 -2.96 4.19
CA ALA A 9 39.52 -1.79 4.48
C ALA A 9 38.09 -2.01 3.98
N THR A 10 37.12 -1.97 4.89
CA THR A 10 35.70 -1.80 4.56
C THR A 10 35.44 -0.33 4.26
N PHE A 11 35.77 0.07 3.03
CA PHE A 11 35.30 1.29 2.41
C PHE A 11 33.82 1.13 2.06
N LEU A 12 32.99 2.01 2.63
CA LEU A 12 32.11 2.92 1.87
C LEU A 12 31.02 2.28 1.00
N PHE A 13 29.75 2.39 1.43
CA PHE A 13 28.65 2.69 0.51
C PHE A 13 27.46 3.29 1.29
N LEU A 14 27.53 4.60 1.57
CA LEU A 14 26.34 5.39 1.90
C LEU A 14 25.51 5.54 0.61
N PRO A 15 24.20 5.21 0.59
CA PRO A 15 23.36 5.63 -0.50
C PRO A 15 23.11 7.14 -0.36
N LEU A 16 23.79 7.91 -1.20
CA LEU A 16 23.43 9.30 -1.50
C LEU A 16 22.02 9.30 -2.12
N PHE A 17 21.01 9.59 -1.31
CA PHE A 17 19.70 10.03 -1.79
C PHE A 17 19.89 11.38 -2.48
N SER A 18 20.20 11.35 -3.77
CA SER A 18 20.08 12.52 -4.64
C SER A 18 18.59 12.82 -4.81
N PHE A 19 18.07 13.76 -4.01
CA PHE A 19 16.83 14.44 -4.35
C PHE A 19 17.07 15.20 -5.66
N ALA A 20 16.59 14.63 -6.76
CA ALA A 20 16.46 15.35 -8.01
C ALA A 20 15.42 16.47 -7.81
N GLN A 21 15.88 17.67 -7.45
CA GLN A 21 15.07 18.87 -7.56
C GLN A 21 14.83 19.12 -9.04
N THR A 22 13.65 18.74 -9.52
CA THR A 22 13.15 19.20 -10.81
C THR A 22 13.08 20.73 -10.76
N PRO A 23 13.74 21.45 -11.67
CA PRO A 23 13.67 22.91 -11.71
C PRO A 23 12.22 23.33 -11.94
N SER A 24 11.66 24.06 -10.98
CA SER A 24 10.37 24.70 -11.12
C SER A 24 10.40 25.62 -12.35
N PRO A 25 9.49 25.47 -13.32
CA PRO A 25 9.45 26.36 -14.48
C PRO A 25 9.19 27.78 -13.99
N THR A 26 10.17 28.66 -14.17
CA THR A 26 10.01 30.08 -13.89
C THR A 26 8.92 30.61 -14.82
N PRO A 27 7.85 31.23 -14.31
CA PRO A 27 6.78 31.74 -15.16
C PRO A 27 7.36 32.84 -16.06
N SER A 28 7.42 32.57 -17.36
CA SER A 28 7.70 33.59 -18.37
C SER A 28 6.69 34.72 -18.18
N PRO A 29 7.12 36.00 -18.12
CA PRO A 29 6.20 37.12 -17.97
C PRO A 29 5.19 37.10 -19.13
N ASP A 30 3.91 37.24 -18.79
CA ASP A 30 2.81 37.29 -19.76
C ASP A 30 2.99 38.52 -20.65
N PRO A 31 3.17 38.38 -21.99
CA PRO A 31 3.36 39.52 -22.88
C PRO A 31 2.06 40.27 -23.18
N LEU A 32 0.90 39.70 -22.84
CA LEU A 32 -0.41 40.27 -23.18
C LEU A 32 -0.67 41.67 -22.60
N PRO A 33 -0.40 41.96 -21.31
CA PRO A 33 -0.66 43.27 -20.74
C PRO A 33 0.12 44.38 -21.46
N ARG A 34 1.37 44.10 -21.81
CA ARG A 34 2.23 45.03 -22.56
C ARG A 34 1.70 45.28 -23.97
N LEU A 35 1.30 44.23 -24.69
CA LEU A 35 0.78 44.34 -26.05
C LEU A 35 -0.55 45.12 -26.10
N ILE A 36 -1.41 44.95 -25.10
CA ILE A 36 -2.66 45.71 -24.96
C ILE A 36 -2.37 47.20 -24.74
N GLN A 37 -1.40 47.52 -23.88
CA GLN A 37 -0.98 48.91 -23.63
C GLN A 37 -0.39 49.57 -24.89
N GLU A 38 0.44 48.83 -25.64
CA GLU A 38 1.01 49.31 -26.92
C GLU A 38 -0.09 49.52 -27.98
N ARG A 39 -1.16 48.72 -27.97
CA ARG A 39 -2.33 48.90 -28.84
C ARG A 39 -3.13 50.14 -28.49
N GLU A 40 -3.40 50.39 -27.21
CA GLU A 40 -4.12 51.58 -26.74
C GLU A 40 -3.42 52.88 -27.17
N ALA A 41 -2.09 52.92 -27.08
CA ALA A 41 -1.30 54.05 -27.56
C ALA A 41 -1.45 54.30 -29.07
N LEU A 42 -1.53 53.23 -29.88
CA LEU A 42 -1.73 53.33 -31.33
C LEU A 42 -3.15 53.77 -31.70
N ILE A 43 -4.15 53.38 -30.91
CA ILE A 43 -5.54 53.82 -31.07
C ILE A 43 -5.64 55.33 -30.81
N HIS A 44 -4.99 55.83 -29.75
CA HIS A 44 -4.94 57.27 -29.49
C HIS A 44 -4.27 58.05 -30.63
N GLN A 45 -3.17 57.54 -31.19
CA GLN A 45 -2.52 58.17 -32.36
C GLN A 45 -3.44 58.20 -33.59
N TYR A 46 -4.21 57.13 -33.82
CA TYR A 46 -5.23 57.11 -34.87
C TYR A 46 -6.34 58.13 -34.62
N GLU A 47 -6.85 58.23 -33.39
CA GLU A 47 -7.90 59.19 -33.03
C GLU A 47 -7.42 60.63 -33.19
N GLU A 48 -6.19 60.94 -32.79
CA GLU A 48 -5.56 62.25 -32.98
C GLU A 48 -5.40 62.59 -34.46
N ALA A 49 -4.89 61.65 -35.27
CA ALA A 49 -4.74 61.84 -36.72
C ALA A 49 -6.10 62.03 -37.42
N ASN A 50 -7.12 61.29 -36.98
CA ASN A 50 -8.48 61.40 -37.51
C ASN A 50 -9.18 62.69 -37.05
N ALA A 51 -8.93 63.15 -35.82
CA ALA A 51 -9.41 64.41 -35.30
C ALA A 51 -8.78 65.61 -36.02
N GLN A 52 -7.48 65.56 -36.32
CA GLN A 52 -6.79 66.58 -37.13
C GLN A 52 -7.40 66.68 -38.55
N ARG A 53 -7.76 65.54 -39.14
CA ARG A 53 -8.47 65.49 -40.43
C ARG A 53 -9.86 66.15 -40.36
N ASN A 54 -10.59 65.94 -39.27
CA ASN A 54 -11.94 66.48 -39.09
C ASN A 54 -11.95 67.93 -38.60
N ALA A 55 -10.88 68.41 -37.93
CA ALA A 55 -10.74 69.81 -37.52
C ALA A 55 -10.53 70.75 -38.72
N PHE A 56 -10.00 70.23 -39.83
CA PHE A 56 -9.78 70.95 -41.10
C PHE A 56 -11.00 70.89 -42.04
N LEU A 57 -12.21 71.08 -41.49
CA LEU A 57 -13.53 70.95 -42.13
C LEU A 57 -13.82 71.85 -43.36
N ALA A 58 -12.83 72.57 -43.91
CA ALA A 58 -13.02 73.48 -45.04
C ALA A 58 -12.15 73.19 -46.29
N ASN A 59 -11.17 72.27 -46.25
CA ASN A 59 -10.36 71.97 -47.43
C ASN A 59 -10.05 70.47 -47.54
N LYS A 60 -10.04 69.99 -48.79
CA LYS A 60 -9.82 68.59 -49.17
C LYS A 60 -8.64 67.98 -48.36
N PRO A 61 -8.80 66.75 -47.81
CA PRO A 61 -7.77 66.13 -46.98
C PRO A 61 -6.45 66.02 -47.75
N SER A 62 -5.35 66.38 -47.10
CA SER A 62 -4.00 66.25 -47.65
C SER A 62 -3.64 64.77 -47.73
N LYS A 63 -2.94 64.35 -48.81
CA LYS A 63 -2.45 62.97 -48.95
C LYS A 63 -1.62 62.50 -47.74
N LYS A 64 -0.97 63.45 -47.05
CA LYS A 64 -0.15 63.18 -45.86
C LYS A 64 -0.99 62.67 -44.69
N ASP A 65 -2.13 63.28 -44.41
CA ASP A 65 -2.98 62.88 -43.28
C ASP A 65 -3.64 61.51 -43.52
N LEU A 66 -3.94 61.20 -44.79
CA LEU A 66 -4.37 59.85 -45.18
C LEU A 66 -3.28 58.81 -45.00
N GLN A 67 -2.01 59.17 -45.23
CA GLN A 67 -0.87 58.28 -45.02
C GLN A 67 -0.70 57.98 -43.52
N ASP A 68 -0.78 59.00 -42.67
CA ASP A 68 -0.59 58.87 -41.22
C ASP A 68 -1.70 58.00 -40.58
N VAL A 69 -2.95 58.15 -41.04
CA VAL A 69 -4.07 57.29 -40.62
C VAL A 69 -3.86 55.83 -41.07
N VAL A 70 -3.43 55.62 -42.31
CA VAL A 70 -3.19 54.27 -42.84
C VAL A 70 -2.05 53.58 -42.11
N ASP A 71 -1.00 54.31 -41.76
CA ASP A 71 0.15 53.75 -41.05
C ASP A 71 -0.18 53.46 -39.57
N ALA A 72 -1.01 54.30 -38.93
CA ALA A 72 -1.58 53.99 -37.61
C ALA A 72 -2.45 52.71 -37.65
N LEU A 73 -3.33 52.58 -38.66
CA LEU A 73 -4.13 51.35 -38.84
C LEU A 73 -3.26 50.11 -39.04
N LYS A 74 -2.22 50.19 -39.87
CA LYS A 74 -1.29 49.06 -40.06
C LYS A 74 -0.58 48.69 -38.76
N GLY A 75 -0.21 49.68 -37.94
CA GLY A 75 0.36 49.48 -36.61
C GLY A 75 -0.59 48.71 -35.69
N ILE A 76 -1.86 49.15 -35.62
CA ILE A 76 -2.91 48.48 -34.83
C ILE A 76 -3.10 47.03 -35.30
N ILE A 77 -3.23 46.80 -36.61
CA ILE A 77 -3.41 45.46 -37.17
C ILE A 77 -2.24 44.52 -36.83
N ARG A 78 -1.00 45.04 -36.90
CA ARG A 78 0.18 44.26 -36.53
C ARG A 78 0.14 43.88 -35.04
N LYS A 79 -0.25 44.81 -34.16
CA LYS A 79 -0.39 44.54 -32.72
C LYS A 79 -1.54 43.61 -32.39
N ASP A 80 -2.68 43.72 -33.06
CA ASP A 80 -3.81 42.80 -32.89
C ASP A 80 -3.41 41.37 -33.31
N THR A 81 -2.56 41.23 -34.35
CA THR A 81 -2.00 39.92 -34.74
C THR A 81 -1.06 39.34 -33.68
N GLU A 82 -0.23 40.17 -33.05
CA GLU A 82 0.65 39.78 -31.95
C GLU A 82 -0.15 39.35 -30.71
N ILE A 83 -1.22 40.10 -30.37
CA ILE A 83 -2.13 39.77 -29.26
C ILE A 83 -2.82 38.42 -29.51
N VAL A 84 -3.38 38.20 -30.69
CA VAL A 84 -4.06 36.93 -31.02
C VAL A 84 -3.11 35.75 -30.90
N ARG A 85 -1.87 35.89 -31.38
CA ARG A 85 -0.83 34.84 -31.23
C ARG A 85 -0.51 34.58 -29.76
N ALA A 86 -0.30 35.63 -28.97
CA ALA A 86 -0.02 35.50 -27.54
C ALA A 86 -1.18 34.84 -26.77
N VAL A 87 -2.43 35.16 -27.10
CA VAL A 87 -3.62 34.51 -26.51
C VAL A 87 -3.69 33.04 -26.91
N GLN A 88 -3.40 32.72 -28.17
CA GLN A 88 -3.44 31.36 -28.67
C GLN A 88 -2.35 30.49 -28.01
N ASP A 89 -1.14 31.01 -27.87
CA ASP A 89 -0.04 30.34 -27.16
C ASP A 89 -0.37 30.14 -25.67
N ALA A 90 -0.94 31.17 -25.02
CA ALA A 90 -1.35 31.07 -23.62
C ALA A 90 -2.46 30.02 -23.44
N THR A 91 -3.43 29.97 -24.34
CA THR A 91 -4.50 28.96 -24.33
C THR A 91 -3.94 27.56 -24.52
N GLN A 92 -3.06 27.35 -25.50
CA GLN A 92 -2.41 26.05 -25.72
C GLN A 92 -1.62 25.58 -24.50
N ARG A 93 -0.84 26.47 -23.88
CA ARG A 93 -0.10 26.16 -22.64
C ARG A 93 -1.04 25.78 -21.50
N ARG A 94 -2.12 26.55 -21.29
CA ARG A 94 -3.12 26.24 -20.26
C ARG A 94 -3.80 24.89 -20.51
N THR A 95 -4.20 24.62 -21.75
CA THR A 95 -4.79 23.32 -22.11
C THR A 95 -3.79 22.18 -21.90
N ALA A 96 -2.53 22.35 -22.29
CA ALA A 96 -1.49 21.35 -22.07
C ALA A 96 -1.27 21.08 -20.57
N THR A 97 -1.19 22.13 -19.74
CA THR A 97 -1.08 21.99 -18.27
C THR A 97 -2.29 21.27 -17.70
N ILE A 98 -3.52 21.67 -18.07
CA ILE A 98 -4.75 21.03 -17.57
C ILE A 98 -4.79 19.56 -17.95
N VAL A 99 -4.41 19.20 -19.19
CA VAL A 99 -4.37 17.79 -19.64
C VAL A 99 -3.32 17.00 -18.88
N ALA A 100 -2.12 17.57 -18.68
CA ALA A 100 -1.05 16.94 -17.91
C ALA A 100 -1.47 16.71 -16.45
N GLU A 101 -2.06 17.71 -15.81
CA GLU A 101 -2.61 17.61 -14.44
C GLU A 101 -3.74 16.57 -14.36
N ASN A 102 -4.65 16.55 -15.34
CA ASN A 102 -5.72 15.54 -15.37
C ASN A 102 -5.16 14.13 -15.53
N GLN A 103 -4.14 13.96 -16.37
CA GLN A 103 -3.51 12.67 -16.58
C GLN A 103 -2.75 12.21 -15.33
N GLN A 104 -2.04 13.12 -14.65
CA GLN A 104 -1.41 12.83 -13.37
C GLN A 104 -2.43 12.48 -12.28
N ALA A 105 -3.53 13.23 -12.17
CA ALA A 105 -4.61 12.93 -11.23
C ALA A 105 -5.23 11.55 -11.51
N LYS A 106 -5.47 11.20 -12.77
CA LYS A 106 -5.95 9.86 -13.15
C LYS A 106 -4.96 8.77 -12.76
N GLN A 107 -3.67 8.96 -13.01
CA GLN A 107 -2.63 8.01 -12.61
C GLN A 107 -2.58 7.82 -11.08
N GLN A 108 -2.66 8.91 -10.32
CA GLN A 108 -2.71 8.85 -8.86
C GLN A 108 -3.94 8.07 -8.35
N VAL A 109 -5.11 8.30 -8.95
CA VAL A 109 -6.33 7.56 -8.61
C VAL A 109 -6.19 6.07 -8.97
N THR A 110 -5.64 5.73 -10.13
CA THR A 110 -5.41 4.33 -10.53
C THR A 110 -4.44 3.62 -9.59
N VAL A 111 -3.35 4.27 -9.20
CA VAL A 111 -2.38 3.71 -8.25
C VAL A 111 -3.05 3.50 -6.89
N ALA A 112 -3.79 4.49 -6.38
CA ALA A 112 -4.51 4.37 -5.11
C ALA A 112 -5.56 3.25 -5.13
N GLN A 113 -6.30 3.09 -6.22
CA GLN A 113 -7.28 2.00 -6.38
C GLN A 113 -6.60 0.63 -6.45
N THR A 114 -5.46 0.53 -7.15
CA THR A 114 -4.67 -0.70 -7.25
C THR A 114 -4.08 -1.08 -5.89
N ASP A 115 -3.62 -0.11 -5.11
CA ASP A 115 -3.11 -0.34 -3.77
C ASP A 115 -4.20 -0.85 -2.82
N GLN A 116 -5.39 -0.23 -2.87
CA GLN A 116 -6.56 -0.68 -2.11
C GLN A 116 -6.99 -2.10 -2.49
N SER A 117 -7.01 -2.45 -3.79
CA SER A 117 -7.37 -3.81 -4.20
C SER A 117 -6.34 -4.84 -3.76
N SER A 118 -5.04 -4.51 -3.86
CA SER A 118 -3.96 -5.38 -3.38
C SER A 118 -4.03 -5.61 -1.87
N THR A 119 -4.38 -4.57 -1.12
CA THR A 119 -4.55 -4.63 0.33
C THR A 119 -5.75 -5.51 0.69
N ARG A 120 -6.90 -5.33 0.01
CA ARG A 120 -8.08 -6.20 0.19
C ARG A 120 -7.77 -7.66 -0.10
N GLN A 121 -7.03 -7.95 -1.17
CA GLN A 121 -6.64 -9.32 -1.50
C GLN A 121 -5.80 -9.95 -0.38
N ARG A 122 -4.81 -9.21 0.15
CA ARG A 122 -4.00 -9.66 1.29
C ARG A 122 -4.85 -9.93 2.52
N PHE A 123 -5.88 -9.11 2.78
CA PHE A 123 -6.82 -9.36 3.88
C PHE A 123 -7.57 -10.69 3.70
N TYR A 124 -8.09 -10.97 2.51
CA TYR A 124 -8.77 -12.24 2.24
C TYR A 124 -7.84 -13.44 2.33
N ASP A 125 -6.61 -13.32 1.85
CA ASP A 125 -5.61 -14.38 1.94
C ASP A 125 -5.27 -14.69 3.42
N LEU A 126 -5.09 -13.65 4.24
CA LEU A 126 -4.87 -13.79 5.69
C LEU A 126 -6.08 -14.39 6.41
N GLU A 127 -7.30 -14.00 6.04
CA GLU A 127 -8.53 -14.57 6.62
C GLU A 127 -8.63 -16.07 6.33
N ASN A 128 -8.33 -16.48 5.10
CA ASN A 128 -8.27 -17.89 4.72
C ASN A 128 -7.18 -18.65 5.47
N GLU A 129 -6.00 -18.05 5.65
CA GLU A 129 -4.91 -18.66 6.41
C GLU A 129 -5.31 -18.87 7.88
N ILE A 130 -5.93 -17.88 8.51
CA ILE A 130 -6.44 -17.97 9.88
C ILE A 130 -7.50 -19.08 9.99
N ALA A 131 -8.46 -19.14 9.05
CA ALA A 131 -9.49 -20.17 9.04
C ALA A 131 -8.88 -21.59 8.92
N ASN A 132 -7.87 -21.75 8.07
CA ASN A 132 -7.16 -23.02 7.90
C ASN A 132 -6.37 -23.41 9.16
N LEU A 133 -5.69 -22.46 9.80
CA LEU A 133 -4.96 -22.69 11.05
C LEU A 133 -5.91 -23.10 12.18
N GLN A 134 -7.04 -22.39 12.34
CA GLN A 134 -8.07 -22.72 13.32
C GLN A 134 -8.64 -24.14 13.10
N LEU A 135 -8.88 -24.52 11.84
CA LEU A 135 -9.37 -25.86 11.53
C LEU A 135 -8.32 -26.94 11.88
N ARG A 136 -7.04 -26.66 11.62
CA ARG A 136 -5.94 -27.55 11.95
C ARG A 136 -5.75 -27.70 13.47
N ASP A 137 -5.91 -26.63 14.22
CA ASP A 137 -5.82 -26.66 15.68
C ASP A 137 -6.99 -27.44 16.29
N LYS A 138 -8.23 -27.24 15.80
CA LYS A 138 -9.38 -28.07 16.18
C LYS A 138 -9.15 -29.56 15.90
N GLN A 139 -8.52 -29.89 14.77
CA GLN A 139 -8.18 -31.29 14.47
C GLN A 139 -7.12 -31.85 15.42
N ARG A 140 -6.12 -31.05 15.80
CA ARG A 140 -5.11 -31.46 16.79
C ARG A 140 -5.72 -31.68 18.15
N GLU A 141 -6.59 -30.78 18.61
CA GLU A 141 -7.31 -30.92 19.87
C GLU A 141 -8.14 -32.21 19.90
N LYS A 142 -8.91 -32.50 18.84
CA LYS A 142 -9.65 -33.75 18.73
C LYS A 142 -8.75 -34.98 18.81
N LYS A 143 -7.63 -34.98 18.08
CA LYS A 143 -6.66 -36.08 18.15
C LYS A 143 -6.09 -36.27 19.55
N LEU A 144 -5.80 -35.19 20.28
CA LEU A 144 -5.33 -35.28 21.66
C LEU A 144 -6.41 -35.88 22.58
N GLN A 145 -7.66 -35.48 22.41
CA GLN A 145 -8.80 -36.04 23.15
C GLN A 145 -8.98 -37.53 22.83
N ASP A 146 -8.92 -37.93 21.56
CA ASP A 146 -9.04 -39.33 21.14
C ASP A 146 -7.91 -40.19 21.72
N LEU A 147 -6.67 -39.68 21.72
CA LEU A 147 -5.53 -40.37 22.34
C LEU A 147 -5.70 -40.52 23.86
N GLN A 148 -6.15 -39.46 24.55
CA GLN A 148 -6.44 -39.52 25.98
C GLN A 148 -7.55 -40.52 26.30
N ALA A 149 -8.60 -40.57 25.48
CA ALA A 149 -9.68 -41.55 25.64
C ALA A 149 -9.17 -42.98 25.42
N ALA A 150 -8.34 -43.21 24.41
CA ALA A 150 -7.73 -44.52 24.15
C ALA A 150 -6.79 -44.98 25.28
N GLU A 151 -6.02 -44.06 25.87
CA GLU A 151 -5.19 -44.35 27.05
C GLU A 151 -6.05 -44.68 28.28
N ALA A 152 -7.14 -43.94 28.52
CA ALA A 152 -8.07 -44.22 29.60
C ALA A 152 -8.74 -45.60 29.44
N GLU A 153 -9.17 -45.95 28.23
CA GLU A 153 -9.76 -47.27 27.95
C GLU A 153 -8.73 -48.40 28.15
N ALA A 154 -7.49 -48.21 27.66
CA ALA A 154 -6.42 -49.19 27.83
C ALA A 154 -6.02 -49.39 29.30
N THR A 155 -5.97 -48.31 30.09
CA THR A 155 -5.68 -48.39 31.53
C THR A 155 -6.82 -49.05 32.29
N GLN A 156 -8.08 -48.75 31.97
CA GLN A 156 -9.24 -49.42 32.57
C GLN A 156 -9.30 -50.93 32.23
N ALA A 157 -8.94 -51.31 31.00
CA ALA A 157 -8.84 -52.69 30.60
C ALA A 157 -7.70 -53.44 31.33
N ARG A 158 -6.58 -52.77 31.61
CA ARG A 158 -5.48 -53.34 32.40
C ARG A 158 -5.85 -53.49 33.88
N THR A 159 -6.41 -52.44 34.49
CA THR A 159 -6.78 -52.46 35.92
C THR A 159 -7.86 -53.49 36.23
N SER A 160 -8.84 -53.69 35.35
CA SER A 160 -9.86 -54.74 35.54
C SER A 160 -9.26 -56.15 35.51
N ARG A 161 -8.32 -56.42 34.60
CA ARG A 161 -7.59 -57.70 34.55
C ARG A 161 -6.71 -57.90 35.79
N GLU A 162 -5.98 -56.85 36.20
CA GLU A 162 -5.13 -56.89 37.39
C GLU A 162 -5.95 -57.06 38.68
N LEU A 163 -7.10 -56.41 38.80
CA LEU A 163 -8.02 -56.56 39.94
C LEU A 163 -8.59 -57.98 40.04
N LEU A 164 -8.99 -58.58 38.91
CA LEU A 164 -9.44 -59.97 38.89
C LEU A 164 -8.32 -60.95 39.27
N ALA A 165 -7.11 -60.74 38.73
CA ALA A 165 -5.94 -61.54 39.08
C ALA A 165 -5.59 -61.42 40.57
N ALA A 166 -5.59 -60.20 41.11
CA ALA A 166 -5.37 -59.93 42.53
C ALA A 166 -6.43 -60.59 43.42
N GLY A 167 -7.71 -60.52 43.02
CA GLY A 167 -8.81 -61.17 43.73
C GLY A 167 -8.68 -62.70 43.77
N LEU A 168 -8.37 -63.33 42.63
CA LEU A 168 -8.11 -64.78 42.56
C LEU A 168 -6.89 -65.19 43.38
N ALA A 169 -5.80 -64.40 43.32
CA ALA A 169 -4.60 -64.65 44.11
C ALA A 169 -4.92 -64.64 45.61
N LEU A 170 -5.64 -63.63 46.09
CA LEU A 170 -6.06 -63.54 47.50
C LEU A 170 -6.97 -64.72 47.91
N LEU A 171 -7.91 -65.11 47.06
CA LEU A 171 -8.77 -66.27 47.31
C LEU A 171 -7.95 -67.56 47.43
N SER A 172 -6.99 -67.77 46.53
CA SER A 172 -6.10 -68.95 46.56
C SER A 172 -5.26 -69.02 47.83
N ILE A 173 -4.71 -67.88 48.28
CA ILE A 173 -3.96 -67.76 49.54
C ILE A 173 -4.87 -68.05 50.73
N GLY A 174 -6.10 -67.51 50.73
CA GLY A 174 -7.10 -67.77 51.76
C GLY A 174 -7.47 -69.25 51.88
N LEU A 175 -7.66 -69.94 50.75
CA LEU A 175 -7.90 -71.38 50.72
C LEU A 175 -6.71 -72.19 51.22
N LEU A 176 -5.48 -71.83 50.84
CA LEU A 176 -4.26 -72.47 51.36
C LEU A 176 -4.15 -72.32 52.87
N ALA A 177 -4.37 -71.10 53.39
CA ALA A 177 -4.39 -70.84 54.83
C ALA A 177 -5.49 -71.65 55.53
N TYR A 178 -6.67 -71.77 54.92
CA TYR A 178 -7.77 -72.58 55.44
C TYR A 178 -7.41 -74.07 55.49
N VAL A 179 -6.82 -74.63 54.43
CA VAL A 179 -6.36 -76.02 54.37
C VAL A 179 -5.27 -76.28 55.41
N LEU A 180 -4.30 -75.38 55.57
CA LEU A 180 -3.26 -75.51 56.60
C LEU A 180 -3.86 -75.50 58.01
N LYS A 181 -4.85 -74.64 58.27
CA LYS A 181 -5.60 -74.61 59.55
C LYS A 181 -6.42 -75.87 59.77
N LEU A 182 -6.99 -76.46 58.71
CA LEU A 182 -7.73 -77.71 58.80
C LEU A 182 -6.79 -78.89 59.05
N ARG A 183 -5.64 -78.92 58.37
CA ARG A 183 -4.58 -79.91 58.60
C ARG A 183 -4.01 -79.82 60.00
N SER A 184 -3.77 -78.63 60.55
CA SER A 184 -3.28 -78.50 61.93
C SER A 184 -4.32 -78.94 62.97
N ARG A 185 -5.62 -78.75 62.70
CA ARG A 185 -6.70 -79.30 63.54
C ARG A 185 -6.77 -80.82 63.50
N LEU A 186 -6.66 -81.42 62.30
CA LEU A 186 -6.70 -82.87 62.10
C LEU A 186 -5.40 -83.58 62.55
N ALA A 187 -4.26 -82.90 62.48
CA ALA A 187 -2.97 -83.41 62.92
C ALA A 187 -2.78 -83.40 64.44
N THR A 188 -3.80 -83.03 65.23
CA THR A 188 -3.78 -83.20 66.68
C THR A 188 -3.78 -84.71 66.96
N PRO A 189 -2.64 -85.31 67.34
CA PRO A 189 -2.60 -86.75 67.57
C PRO A 189 -3.35 -87.02 68.87
N ALA A 190 -4.27 -87.99 68.82
CA ALA A 190 -4.86 -88.58 70.01
C ALA A 190 -3.73 -88.94 70.98
N ARG A 191 -3.63 -88.19 72.09
CA ARG A 191 -2.69 -88.44 73.17
C ARG A 191 -3.01 -89.83 73.71
N ARG A 192 -2.18 -90.79 73.27
CA ARG A 192 -2.21 -92.20 73.66
C ARG A 192 -2.24 -92.26 75.19
N ARG A 193 -3.37 -92.71 75.75
CA ARG A 193 -3.50 -93.09 77.16
C ARG A 193 -2.35 -94.03 77.52
N LYS A 194 -1.56 -93.64 78.52
CA LYS A 194 -0.97 -94.56 79.49
C LYS A 194 -1.55 -94.15 80.83
#